data_AF-A0A2N6QTL8-F1
#
_entry.id   AF-A0A2N6QTL8-F1
#
_cell.length_a   1.000
_cell.length_b   1.000
_cell.length_c   1.000
_cell.angle_alpha   90.00
_cell.angle_beta   90.00
_cell.angle_gamma   90.00
#
_symmetry.space_group_name_H-M   'P 1'
#
loop_
_entity.id
_entity.type
_entity.pdbx_description
1 polymer ?
#
loop_
_entity_poly.entity_id
_entity_poly.type
_entity_poly.pdbx_seq_one_letter_code
_entity_poly.pdbx_strand_id
1 'polypeptide(L)' 'MKIIDIVRYATDPISYMDEVVNGNETLLVQRPEDKSVVILSMEEYNRLKAIEWRQQSNEPPTPCDSNK' A
#
# COMPACT_ATOMS: atom_id res chain seq x y z
N MET A 1 -0.66 1.33 9.59
CA MET A 1 -1.53 2.17 8.73
C MET A 1 -1.78 3.45 9.48
N LYS A 2 -1.23 4.54 8.96
CA LYS A 2 -1.33 5.88 9.51
C LYS A 2 -2.56 6.58 8.92
N ILE A 3 -3.29 7.33 9.75
CA ILE A 3 -4.49 8.07 9.32
C ILE A 3 -4.25 9.56 9.58
N ILE A 4 -4.43 10.39 8.55
CA ILE A 4 -4.31 11.85 8.65
C ILE A 4 -5.42 12.52 7.85
N ASP A 5 -5.77 13.75 8.19
CA ASP A 5 -6.67 14.58 7.38
C ASP A 5 -5.92 15.25 6.21
N ILE A 6 -6.68 15.68 5.20
CA ILE A 6 -6.15 16.34 4.01
C ILE A 6 -5.41 17.65 4.29
N VAL A 7 -5.80 18.39 5.34
CA VAL A 7 -5.14 19.66 5.69
C VAL A 7 -3.74 19.37 6.22
N ARG A 8 -3.61 18.37 7.10
CA ARG A 8 -2.33 17.89 7.60
C ARG A 8 -1.46 17.27 6.51
N TYR A 9 -2.04 16.54 5.56
CA TYR A 9 -1.28 16.01 4.42
C TYR A 9 -0.70 17.15 3.56
N ALA A 10 -1.48 18.20 3.33
CA ALA A 10 -1.10 19.33 2.49
C ALA A 10 0.04 20.20 3.07
N THR A 11 0.35 20.10 4.37
CA THR A 11 1.45 20.85 4.96
C THR A 11 2.82 20.35 4.51
N ASP A 12 2.96 19.03 4.27
CA ASP A 12 4.21 18.41 3.85
C ASP A 12 3.97 17.06 3.13
N PRO A 13 3.42 17.09 1.91
CA PRO A 13 3.04 15.86 1.21
C PRO A 13 4.23 14.97 0.85
N ILE A 14 5.42 15.55 0.64
CA ILE A 14 6.62 14.79 0.27
C ILE A 14 7.12 13.96 1.44
N SER A 15 7.20 14.53 2.65
CA SER A 15 7.59 13.76 3.83
C SER A 15 6.66 12.56 4.07
N TYR A 16 5.34 12.74 3.92
CA TYR A 16 4.39 11.64 4.04
C TYR A 16 4.56 10.58 2.94
N MET A 17 4.89 10.97 1.70
CA MET A 17 5.21 10.00 0.64
C MET A 17 6.51 9.23 0.94
N ASP A 18 7.54 9.91 1.44
CA ASP A 18 8.81 9.28 1.82
C ASP A 18 8.62 8.31 2.99
N GLU A 19 7.76 8.63 3.96
CA GLU A 19 7.38 7.70 5.03
C GLU A 19 6.70 6.44 4.48
N VAL A 20 5.79 6.59 3.50
CA VAL A 20 5.10 5.45 2.86
C VAL A 20 6.08 4.54 2.12
N VAL A 21 7.05 5.13 1.41
CA VAL A 21 8.05 4.38 0.65
C VAL A 21 9.07 3.71 1.56
N ASN A 22 9.62 4.43 2.54
CA ASN A 22 10.72 3.94 3.37
C ASN A 22 10.27 3.14 4.60
N GLY A 23 9.09 3.46 5.13
CA GLY A 23 8.55 2.83 6.35
C GLY A 23 7.72 1.57 6.09
N ASN A 24 7.46 1.22 4.81
CA ASN A 24 6.45 0.21 4.43
C ASN A 24 5.09 0.44 5.12
N GLU A 25 4.76 1.70 5.42
CA GLU A 25 3.52 2.04 6.11
C GLU A 25 2.50 2.64 5.14
N THR A 26 1.31 2.05 5.07
CA THR A 26 0.17 2.60 4.33
C THR A 26 -0.36 3.87 5.00
N LEU A 27 -0.70 4.88 4.19
CA LEU A 27 -1.30 6.13 4.64
C LEU A 27 -2.76 6.26 4.16
N LEU A 28 -3.69 6.48 5.08
CA LEU A 28 -5.07 6.88 4.77
C LEU A 28 -5.17 8.40 4.92
N VAL A 29 -5.46 9.09 3.81
CA VAL A 29 -5.74 10.53 3.82
C VAL A 29 -7.25 10.74 3.83
N GLN A 30 -7.76 11.19 4.96
CA GLN A 30 -9.18 11.48 5.16
C GLN A 30 -9.55 12.77 4.45
N ARG A 31 -10.59 12.67 3.62
CA ARG A 31 -11.22 13.81 2.95
C ARG A 31 -12.69 13.86 3.33
N PRO A 32 -13.29 15.06 3.37
CA PRO A 32 -14.73 15.19 3.54
C PRO A 32 -15.50 14.41 2.46
N GLU A 33 -16.78 14.13 2.74
CA GLU A 33 -17.72 13.53 1.78
C GLU A 33 -17.33 12.11 1.32
N ASP A 34 -16.70 11.33 2.20
CA ASP A 34 -16.31 9.94 1.92
C ASP A 34 -15.34 9.78 0.72
N LYS A 35 -14.58 10.84 0.43
CA LYS A 35 -13.60 10.88 -0.69
C LYS A 35 -12.19 10.53 -0.24
N SER A 36 -12.06 9.79 0.85
CA SER A 36 -10.77 9.44 1.45
C SER A 36 -9.98 8.55 0.50
N VAL A 37 -8.65 8.69 0.51
CA VAL A 37 -7.75 7.92 -0.35
C VAL A 37 -6.74 7.15 0.48
N VAL A 38 -6.33 6.00 -0.02
CA VAL A 38 -5.24 5.21 0.52
C VAL A 38 -4.02 5.39 -0.37
N ILE A 39 -2.89 5.74 0.22
CA ILE A 39 -1.60 5.89 -0.44
C ILE A 39 -0.72 4.71 -0.03
N LEU A 40 -0.19 4.03 -1.04
CA LEU A 40 0.69 2.87 -0.92
C LEU A 40 1.97 3.12 -1.70
N SER A 41 3.06 2.49 -1.28
CA SER A 41 4.24 2.39 -2.14
C SER A 41 3.90 1.54 -3.37
N MET A 42 4.57 1.81 -4.49
CA MET A 42 4.38 1.03 -5.71
C MET A 42 4.72 -0.45 -5.51
N GLU A 43 5.71 -0.74 -4.68
CA GLU A 43 6.09 -2.11 -4.31
C GLU A 43 4.94 -2.82 -3.59
N GLU A 44 4.32 -2.17 -2.61
CA GLU A 44 3.20 -2.73 -1.87
C GLU A 44 1.96 -2.92 -2.74
N TYR A 45 1.64 -1.94 -3.58
CA TYR A 45 0.58 -2.07 -4.56
C TYR A 45 0.80 -3.28 -5.50
N ASN A 46 2.01 -3.44 -6.03
CA ASN A 46 2.35 -4.55 -6.91
C ASN A 46 2.28 -5.91 -6.20
N ARG A 47 2.73 -5.99 -4.94
CA ARG A 47 2.59 -7.19 -4.11
C ARG A 47 1.13 -7.59 -3.92
N LEU A 48 0.27 -6.63 -3.57
CA LEU A 48 -1.17 -6.89 -3.37
C LEU A 48 -1.82 -7.37 -4.66
N LYS A 49 -1.50 -6.75 -5.80
CA LYS A 49 -2.00 -7.17 -7.11
C LYS A 49 -1.52 -8.56 -7.52
N ALA A 50 -0.28 -8.92 -7.20
CA ALA A 50 0.22 -10.27 -7.44
C ALA A 50 -0.51 -11.33 -6.59
N ILE A 51 -0.81 -11.02 -5.32
CA ILE A 51 -1.59 -11.90 -4.43
C ILE A 51 -3.02 -12.05 -4.95
N GLU A 52 -3.69 -10.94 -5.29
CA GLU A 52 -5.03 -10.94 -5.86
C GLU A 52 -5.09 -11.83 -7.12
N TRP A 53 -4.12 -11.68 -8.02
CA TRP A 53 -4.03 -12.49 -9.24
C TRP A 53 -3.87 -13.99 -8.93
N ARG A 54 -2.98 -14.36 -7.99
CA ARG A 54 -2.77 -15.77 -7.59
C ARG A 54 -4.02 -16.39 -6.97
N GLN A 55 -4.76 -15.62 -6.16
CA GLN A 55 -6.02 -16.09 -5.57
C GLN A 55 -7.09 -16.34 -6.64
N GLN A 56 -7.13 -15.50 -7.68
CA GLN A 56 -8.05 -15.67 -8.81
C GLN A 56 -7.64 -16.81 -9.74
N SER A 57 -6.34 -17.09 -9.89
CA SER A 57 -5.84 -18.13 -10.80
C SER A 57 -6.00 -19.56 -10.25
N ASN A 58 -6.46 -19.76 -9.01
CA ASN A 58 -6.49 -21.07 -8.33
C ASN A 58 -5.13 -21.80 -8.34
N GLU A 59 -4.02 -21.09 -8.55
CA GLU A 59 -2.71 -21.70 -8.54
C GLU A 59 -2.37 -22.14 -7.10
N PRO A 60 -2.10 -23.44 -6.87
CA PRO A 60 -1.63 -23.87 -5.57
C PRO A 60 -0.31 -23.15 -5.25
N PRO A 61 -0.03 -22.86 -3.96
CA PRO A 61 1.24 -22.23 -3.60
C PRO A 61 2.38 -23.09 -4.14
N THR A 62 3.26 -22.49 -4.94
CA THR A 62 4.49 -23.13 -5.39
C THR A 62 5.26 -23.55 -4.14
N PRO A 63 5.63 -24.84 -3.99
CA PRO A 63 6.54 -25.24 -2.92
C PRO A 63 7.80 -24.40 -3.11
N CYS A 64 8.31 -23.81 -2.02
CA CYS A 64 9.65 -23.26 -2.04
C CYS A 64 10.58 -24.40 -2.47
N ASP A 65 11.17 -24.32 -3.66
CA ASP A 65 12.23 -25.22 -4.11
C ASP A 65 13.43 -25.01 -3.19
N SER A 66 13.40 -25.65 -2.02
CA SER A 66 14.56 -25.85 -1.18
C SER A 66 15.40 -26.95 -1.82
N ASN A 67 16.10 -26.62 -2.92
CA ASN A 67 17.25 -27.36 -3.43
C ASN A 67 18.01 -26.55 -4.48
N LYS A 68 19.04 -25.83 -4.04
CA LYS A 68 20.30 -25.75 -4.78
C LYS A 68 21.48 -25.47 -3.84
#